data_AF-A0A6A4P590-F1
#
_entry.id   AF-A0A6A4P590-F1
#
_cell.length_a   1.000
_cell.length_b   1.000
_cell.length_c   1.000
_cell.angle_alpha   90.00
_cell.angle_beta   90.00
_cell.angle_gamma   90.00
#
_symmetry.space_group_name_H-M   'P 1'
#
loop_
_entity.id
_entity.type
_entity.pdbx_description
1 polymer ?
#
loop_
_entity_poly.entity_id
_entity_poly.type
_entity_poly.pdbx_seq_one_letter_code
_entity_poly.pdbx_strand_id
1 'polypeptide(L)'
;MRQAVFPRINVGDPYRRLGISKEASEDEIQGARNFLIQKYAGHKPSVDAIESAHDKIIMQKFYDRKNPKIDIKKKIREVNQSRLVQFVRGRFHTPSTKFIIKTSLTFLLLGVLTVLFPTEEGPTLQVALSLIATLYFVHERLKSKFRSFLYGVGAFIFSWLFGTFLMVAVIPPIPILKGLRAFEVITSLITYLLLWVSSTYLK
;
A
#
# COMPACT_ATOMS: atom_id res chain seq x y z
N MET A 1 54.92 -37.77 -12.80
CA MET A 1 54.24 -36.81 -13.69
C MET A 1 53.76 -35.63 -12.86
N ARG A 2 54.11 -34.39 -13.22
CA ARG A 2 53.56 -33.20 -12.54
C ARG A 2 52.07 -33.10 -12.89
N GLN A 3 51.20 -33.11 -11.88
CA GLN A 3 49.76 -32.92 -12.09
C GLN A 3 49.54 -31.50 -12.62
N ALA A 4 48.75 -31.37 -13.69
CA ALA A 4 48.39 -30.06 -14.23
C ALA A 4 47.49 -29.33 -13.21
N VAL A 5 47.92 -28.16 -12.77
CA VAL A 5 47.15 -27.33 -11.82
C VAL A 5 46.29 -26.35 -12.61
N PHE A 6 45.03 -26.23 -12.23
CA PHE A 6 44.10 -25.30 -12.85
C PHE A 6 44.50 -23.84 -12.59
N PRO A 7 44.80 -23.04 -13.62
CA PRO A 7 45.33 -21.69 -13.44
C PRO A 7 44.36 -20.71 -12.74
N ARG A 8 43.05 -20.95 -12.86
CA ARG A 8 42.00 -20.04 -12.35
C ARG A 8 41.37 -20.50 -11.04
N ILE A 9 42.05 -21.38 -10.30
CA ILE A 9 41.56 -21.95 -9.04
C ILE A 9 41.11 -20.88 -8.02
N ASN A 10 41.81 -19.73 -7.98
CA ASN A 10 41.55 -18.64 -7.03
C ASN A 10 40.62 -17.53 -7.56
N VAL A 11 40.06 -17.64 -8.77
CA VAL A 11 39.22 -16.58 -9.35
C VAL A 11 37.83 -16.59 -8.71
N GLY A 12 37.41 -15.52 -8.03
CA GLY A 12 36.12 -15.49 -7.29
C GLY A 12 34.85 -15.56 -8.15
N ASP A 13 34.87 -14.99 -9.37
CA ASP A 13 33.73 -14.98 -10.30
C ASP A 13 33.62 -16.35 -11.01
N PRO A 14 32.50 -17.08 -10.85
CA PRO A 14 32.36 -18.44 -11.39
C PRO A 14 32.36 -18.49 -12.93
N TYR A 15 31.83 -17.46 -13.61
CA TYR A 15 31.84 -17.40 -15.08
C TYR A 15 33.26 -17.22 -15.61
N ARG A 16 34.02 -16.31 -15.01
CA ARG A 16 35.45 -16.11 -15.32
C ARG A 16 36.30 -17.32 -14.94
N ARG A 17 35.93 -18.03 -13.87
CA ARG A 17 36.60 -19.26 -13.44
C ARG A 17 36.46 -20.35 -14.51
N LEU A 18 35.25 -20.60 -15.02
CA LEU A 18 35.03 -21.54 -16.13
C LEU A 18 35.53 -21.01 -17.48
N GLY A 19 35.66 -19.69 -17.64
CA GLY A 19 36.12 -19.07 -18.89
C GLY A 19 35.02 -18.87 -19.91
N ILE A 20 33.81 -18.62 -19.43
CA ILE A 20 32.60 -18.47 -20.23
C ILE A 20 31.98 -17.09 -19.98
N SER A 21 31.14 -16.63 -20.91
CA SER A 21 30.37 -15.40 -20.73
C SER A 21 29.29 -15.56 -19.67
N LYS A 22 28.87 -14.45 -19.05
CA LYS A 22 27.68 -14.42 -18.17
C LYS A 22 26.38 -14.75 -18.91
N GLU A 23 26.40 -14.61 -20.24
CA GLU A 23 25.29 -14.90 -21.14
C GLU A 23 25.35 -16.31 -21.73
N ALA A 24 26.33 -17.13 -21.31
CA ALA A 24 26.52 -18.46 -21.86
C ALA A 24 25.30 -19.38 -21.64
N SER A 25 25.03 -20.20 -22.66
CA SER A 25 23.95 -21.19 -22.64
C SER A 25 24.24 -22.30 -21.62
N GLU A 26 23.22 -23.07 -21.23
CA GLU A 26 23.42 -24.22 -20.31
C GLU A 26 24.37 -25.26 -20.91
N ASP A 27 24.30 -25.48 -22.23
CA ASP A 27 25.18 -26.40 -22.95
C ASP A 27 26.65 -25.94 -22.93
N GLU A 28 26.89 -24.64 -23.09
CA GLU A 28 28.24 -24.06 -23.01
C GLU A 28 28.83 -24.16 -21.59
N ILE A 29 28.00 -23.95 -20.56
CA ILE A 29 28.40 -24.10 -19.16
C ILE A 29 28.82 -25.56 -18.88
N GLN A 30 28.00 -26.52 -19.31
CA GLN A 30 28.27 -27.94 -19.11
C GLN A 30 29.49 -28.42 -19.92
N GLY A 31 29.61 -27.95 -21.17
CA GLY A 31 30.74 -28.23 -22.04
C GLY A 31 32.06 -27.72 -21.46
N ALA A 32 32.08 -26.48 -20.97
CA ALA A 32 33.24 -25.89 -20.31
C ALA A 32 33.65 -26.65 -19.05
N ARG A 33 32.68 -27.04 -18.20
CA ARG A 33 32.93 -27.87 -17.01
C ARG A 33 33.59 -29.19 -17.41
N ASN A 34 32.99 -29.93 -18.33
CA ASN A 34 33.46 -31.27 -18.73
C ASN A 34 34.88 -31.21 -19.31
N PHE A 35 35.15 -30.23 -20.17
CA PHE A 35 36.49 -30.01 -20.73
C PHE A 35 37.53 -29.72 -19.66
N LEU A 36 37.21 -28.85 -18.68
CA LEU A 36 38.14 -28.48 -17.61
C LEU A 36 38.39 -29.62 -16.63
N ILE A 37 37.36 -30.39 -16.26
CA ILE A 37 37.51 -31.56 -15.39
C ILE A 37 38.41 -32.60 -16.07
N GLN A 38 38.20 -32.88 -17.36
CA GLN A 38 39.05 -33.83 -18.09
C GLN A 38 40.51 -33.37 -18.15
N LYS A 39 40.76 -32.08 -18.35
CA LYS A 39 42.11 -31.50 -18.45
C LYS A 39 42.87 -31.46 -17.12
N TYR A 40 42.16 -31.34 -15.99
CA TYR A 40 42.75 -31.15 -14.66
C TYR A 40 42.37 -32.27 -13.66
N ALA A 41 41.89 -33.42 -14.14
CA ALA A 41 41.42 -34.55 -13.33
C ALA A 41 42.46 -35.06 -12.30
N GLY A 42 43.74 -34.87 -12.59
CA GLY A 42 44.84 -35.31 -11.72
C GLY A 42 45.00 -34.49 -10.45
N HIS A 43 44.44 -33.28 -10.35
CA HIS A 43 44.63 -32.39 -9.20
C HIS A 43 43.29 -32.09 -8.51
N LYS A 44 43.02 -32.77 -7.39
CA LYS A 44 41.74 -32.70 -6.67
C LYS A 44 41.26 -31.28 -6.35
N PRO A 45 42.10 -30.36 -5.81
CA PRO A 45 41.66 -28.98 -5.55
C PRO A 45 41.22 -28.22 -6.81
N SER A 46 41.77 -28.58 -7.97
CA SER A 46 41.38 -27.98 -9.24
C SER A 46 40.00 -28.44 -9.70
N VAL A 47 39.69 -29.72 -9.54
CA VAL A 47 38.37 -30.29 -9.84
C VAL A 47 37.32 -29.66 -8.93
N ASP A 48 37.57 -29.61 -7.62
CA ASP A 48 36.65 -29.02 -6.64
C ASP A 48 36.33 -27.55 -6.96
N ALA A 49 37.33 -26.78 -7.39
CA ALA A 49 37.14 -25.38 -7.76
C ALA A 49 36.30 -25.19 -9.03
N ILE A 50 36.39 -26.12 -9.99
CA ILE A 50 35.60 -26.14 -11.22
C ILE A 50 34.14 -26.49 -10.90
N GLU A 51 33.90 -27.53 -10.10
CA GLU A 51 32.56 -27.94 -9.68
C GLU A 51 31.87 -26.85 -8.85
N SER A 52 32.58 -26.25 -7.90
CA SER A 52 32.06 -25.14 -7.11
C SER A 52 31.63 -23.94 -7.96
N ALA A 53 32.34 -23.64 -9.05
CA ALA A 53 31.93 -22.57 -9.96
C ALA A 53 30.68 -22.92 -10.76
N HIS A 54 30.56 -24.16 -11.22
CA HIS A 54 29.36 -24.65 -11.88
C HIS A 54 28.13 -24.54 -10.95
N ASP A 55 28.24 -25.04 -9.73
CA ASP A 55 27.12 -25.05 -8.78
C ASP A 55 26.66 -23.64 -8.42
N LYS A 56 27.61 -22.69 -8.27
CA LYS A 56 27.29 -21.27 -8.07
C LYS A 56 26.50 -20.67 -9.24
N ILE A 57 26.82 -21.01 -10.48
CA ILE A 57 26.10 -20.53 -11.67
C ILE A 57 24.68 -21.08 -11.68
N ILE A 58 24.50 -22.38 -11.39
CA ILE A 58 23.19 -23.02 -11.31
C ILE A 58 22.34 -22.38 -10.22
N MET A 59 22.91 -22.16 -9.02
CA MET A 59 22.21 -21.49 -7.93
C MET A 59 21.83 -20.06 -8.30
N GLN A 60 22.71 -19.30 -8.96
CA GLN A 60 22.40 -17.95 -9.40
C GLN A 60 21.22 -17.94 -10.41
N LYS A 61 21.23 -18.82 -11.42
CA LYS A 61 20.11 -18.94 -12.37
C LYS A 61 18.81 -19.36 -11.67
N PHE A 62 18.87 -20.19 -10.63
CA PHE A 62 17.70 -20.57 -9.83
C PHE A 62 17.14 -19.38 -9.04
N TYR A 63 18.00 -18.60 -8.38
CA TYR A 63 17.59 -17.39 -7.67
C TYR A 63 16.97 -16.35 -8.61
N ASP A 64 17.55 -16.15 -9.79
CA ASP A 64 17.03 -15.21 -10.79
C ASP A 64 15.64 -15.64 -11.33
N ARG A 65 15.38 -16.96 -11.44
CA ARG A 65 14.05 -17.51 -11.79
C ARG A 65 13.04 -17.41 -10.65
N LYS A 66 13.47 -17.59 -9.40
CA LYS A 66 12.60 -17.54 -8.20
C LYS A 66 12.22 -16.11 -7.79
N ASN A 67 13.14 -15.17 -7.94
CA ASN A 67 12.97 -13.76 -7.57
C ASN A 67 13.29 -12.86 -8.76
N PRO A 68 12.40 -12.78 -9.78
CA PRO A 68 12.58 -11.81 -10.85
C PRO A 68 12.67 -10.42 -10.21
N LYS A 69 13.68 -9.63 -10.59
CA LYS A 69 13.87 -8.26 -10.11
C LYS A 69 12.57 -7.49 -10.33
N ILE A 70 11.81 -7.25 -9.26
CA ILE A 70 10.54 -6.56 -9.34
C ILE A 70 10.84 -5.12 -9.73
N ASP A 71 10.52 -4.75 -10.97
CA ASP A 71 10.59 -3.37 -11.39
C ASP A 71 9.40 -2.60 -10.78
N ILE A 72 9.66 -2.00 -9.62
CA ILE A 72 8.70 -1.24 -8.83
C ILE A 72 8.07 -0.14 -9.69
N LYS A 73 8.83 0.50 -10.60
CA LYS A 73 8.30 1.56 -11.48
C LYS A 73 7.25 1.01 -12.44
N LYS A 74 7.50 -0.16 -13.03
CA LYS A 74 6.56 -0.82 -13.95
C LYS A 74 5.28 -1.23 -13.22
N LYS A 75 5.40 -1.84 -12.04
CA LYS A 75 4.24 -2.27 -11.24
C LYS A 75 3.38 -1.08 -10.77
N ILE A 76 4.00 0.02 -10.37
CA ILE A 76 3.27 1.26 -10.01
C ILE A 76 2.52 1.83 -11.22
N ARG A 77 3.11 1.78 -12.41
CA ARG A 77 2.46 2.24 -13.65
C ARG A 77 1.22 1.40 -13.99
N GLU A 78 1.34 0.07 -13.89
CA GLU A 78 0.22 -0.85 -14.13
C GLU A 78 -0.92 -0.64 -13.12
N VAL A 79 -0.60 -0.48 -11.83
CA VAL A 79 -1.60 -0.18 -10.79
C VAL A 79 -2.30 1.16 -11.05
N ASN A 80 -1.55 2.20 -11.42
CA ASN A 80 -2.11 3.50 -11.79
C ASN A 80 -3.01 3.44 -13.04
N GLN A 81 -2.77 2.49 -13.94
CA GLN A 81 -3.57 2.28 -15.16
C GLN A 81 -4.77 1.35 -14.94
N SER A 82 -4.89 0.72 -13.77
CA SER A 82 -6.02 -0.18 -13.49
C SER A 82 -7.37 0.57 -13.51
N ARG A 83 -8.41 -0.08 -14.05
CA ARG A 83 -9.77 0.49 -14.13
C ARG A 83 -10.31 0.90 -12.77
N LEU A 84 -9.97 0.15 -11.72
CA LEU A 84 -10.39 0.46 -10.34
C LEU A 84 -9.74 1.74 -9.82
N VAL A 85 -8.42 1.92 -10.01
CA VAL A 85 -7.73 3.15 -9.57
C VAL A 85 -8.21 4.36 -10.35
N GLN A 86 -8.48 4.20 -11.65
CA GLN A 86 -9.05 5.27 -12.48
C GLN A 86 -10.49 5.62 -12.06
N PHE A 87 -11.32 4.64 -11.72
CA PHE A 87 -12.67 4.86 -11.19
C PHE A 87 -12.63 5.60 -9.85
N VAL A 88 -11.77 5.17 -8.92
CA VAL A 88 -11.58 5.84 -7.62
C VAL A 88 -11.07 7.26 -7.82
N ARG A 89 -10.07 7.51 -8.68
CA ARG A 89 -9.60 8.86 -9.01
C ARG A 89 -10.65 9.72 -9.71
N GLY A 90 -11.54 9.11 -10.48
CA GLY A 90 -12.66 9.80 -11.12
C GLY A 90 -13.65 10.37 -10.09
N ARG A 91 -13.83 9.67 -8.97
CA ARG A 91 -14.77 10.04 -7.89
C ARG A 91 -14.13 10.81 -6.74
N PHE A 92 -12.84 10.59 -6.47
CA PHE A 92 -12.10 11.20 -5.38
C PHE A 92 -10.96 12.06 -5.92
N HIS A 93 -11.02 13.36 -5.63
CA HIS A 93 -9.96 14.31 -5.95
C HIS A 93 -9.24 14.68 -4.66
N THR A 94 -7.90 14.65 -4.67
CA THR A 94 -7.09 15.13 -3.55
C THR A 94 -7.09 16.66 -3.57
N PRO A 95 -7.76 17.33 -2.63
CA PRO A 95 -7.79 18.79 -2.58
C PRO A 95 -6.43 19.35 -2.12
N SER A 96 -6.30 20.69 -2.12
CA SER A 96 -5.07 21.35 -1.64
C SER A 96 -4.82 21.09 -0.15
N THR A 97 -3.55 21.02 0.26
CA THR A 97 -3.17 20.78 1.66
C THR A 97 -3.82 21.78 2.63
N LYS A 98 -3.92 23.06 2.22
CA LYS A 98 -4.59 24.10 3.02
C LYS A 98 -6.07 23.77 3.26
N PHE A 99 -6.75 23.24 2.26
CA PHE A 99 -8.16 22.83 2.38
C PHE A 99 -8.32 21.61 3.30
N ILE A 100 -7.44 20.60 3.16
CA ILE A 100 -7.45 19.42 4.06
C ILE A 100 -7.26 19.85 5.52
N ILE A 101 -6.31 20.74 5.79
CA ILE A 101 -6.06 21.22 7.15
C ILE A 101 -7.29 21.99 7.68
N LYS A 102 -7.86 22.89 6.87
CA LYS A 102 -9.07 23.66 7.23
C LYS A 102 -10.24 22.73 7.60
N THR A 103 -10.56 21.75 6.74
CA THR A 103 -11.67 20.82 7.00
C THR A 103 -11.37 19.92 8.20
N SER A 104 -10.16 19.38 8.30
CA SER A 104 -9.75 18.51 9.41
C SER A 104 -9.85 19.25 10.75
N LEU A 105 -9.40 20.51 10.81
CA LEU A 105 -9.49 21.33 12.01
C LEU A 105 -10.95 21.56 12.41
N THR A 106 -11.85 21.86 11.46
CA THR A 106 -13.27 22.06 11.74
C THR A 106 -13.93 20.81 12.33
N PHE A 107 -13.75 19.64 11.72
CA PHE A 107 -14.36 18.41 12.23
C PHE A 107 -13.70 17.90 13.51
N LEU A 108 -12.39 18.15 13.70
CA LEU A 108 -11.71 17.85 14.95
C LEU A 108 -12.24 18.71 16.10
N LEU A 109 -12.40 20.02 15.88
CA LEU A 109 -12.99 20.93 16.87
C LEU A 109 -14.43 20.53 17.21
N LEU A 110 -15.24 20.16 16.21
CA LEU A 110 -16.59 19.63 16.45
C LEU A 110 -16.58 18.34 17.27
N GLY A 111 -15.68 17.40 16.95
CA GLY A 111 -15.53 16.16 17.71
C GLY A 111 -15.11 16.39 19.16
N VAL A 112 -14.11 17.24 19.40
CA VAL A 112 -13.67 17.63 20.75
C VAL A 112 -14.79 18.32 21.51
N LEU A 113 -15.50 19.26 20.89
CA LEU A 113 -16.64 19.95 21.51
C LEU A 113 -17.74 18.97 21.91
N THR A 114 -18.01 17.96 21.08
CA THR A 114 -19.03 16.93 21.30
C THR A 114 -18.69 15.99 22.46
N VAL A 115 -17.41 15.66 22.61
CA VAL A 115 -16.94 14.81 23.72
C VAL A 115 -16.89 15.58 25.04
N LEU A 116 -16.47 16.86 25.00
CA LEU A 116 -16.32 17.67 26.22
C LEU A 116 -17.63 18.26 26.73
N PHE A 117 -18.57 18.57 25.83
CA PHE A 117 -19.85 19.19 26.16
C PHE A 117 -21.02 18.41 25.54
N PRO A 118 -21.30 17.19 26.02
CA PRO A 118 -22.51 16.47 25.66
C PRO A 118 -23.73 17.18 26.25
N THR A 119 -24.61 17.71 25.41
CA THR A 119 -25.85 18.40 25.81
C THR A 119 -26.92 17.42 26.33
N GLU A 120 -27.89 17.93 27.11
CA GLU A 120 -29.01 17.15 27.68
C GLU A 120 -29.82 16.40 26.59
N GLU A 121 -29.98 17.03 25.42
CA GLU A 121 -30.70 16.49 24.25
C GLU A 121 -29.78 15.74 23.25
N GLY A 122 -28.56 15.38 23.66
CA GLY A 122 -27.55 14.80 22.77
C GLY A 122 -26.91 15.83 21.83
N PRO A 123 -25.93 15.43 20.97
CA PRO A 123 -25.09 16.35 20.19
C PRO A 123 -25.79 17.01 18.99
N THR A 124 -27.09 17.25 19.06
CA THR A 124 -27.94 17.71 17.96
C THR A 124 -27.45 19.00 17.31
N LEU A 125 -27.07 20.00 18.11
CA LEU A 125 -26.51 21.26 17.59
C LEU A 125 -25.17 21.05 16.89
N GLN A 126 -24.29 20.23 17.46
CA GLN A 126 -22.97 19.92 16.88
C GLN A 126 -23.13 19.17 15.56
N VAL A 127 -24.09 18.24 15.49
CA VAL A 127 -24.46 17.52 14.27
C VAL A 127 -25.02 18.46 13.20
N ALA A 128 -25.91 19.40 13.55
CA ALA A 128 -26.42 20.40 12.61
C ALA A 128 -25.30 21.29 12.06
N LEU A 129 -24.38 21.75 12.91
CA LEU A 129 -23.21 22.51 12.50
C LEU A 129 -22.30 21.70 11.55
N SER A 130 -22.14 20.40 11.80
CA SER A 130 -21.36 19.51 10.92
C SER A 130 -21.98 19.39 9.52
N LEU A 131 -23.32 19.36 9.41
CA LEU A 131 -24.01 19.37 8.13
C LEU A 131 -23.80 20.69 7.38
N ILE A 132 -23.94 21.82 8.07
CA ILE A 132 -23.70 23.16 7.48
C ILE A 132 -22.25 23.27 7.00
N ALA A 133 -21.29 22.84 7.82
CA ALA A 133 -19.87 22.83 7.46
C ALA A 133 -19.61 21.96 6.21
N THR A 134 -20.22 20.78 6.14
CA THR A 134 -20.12 19.90 4.97
C THR A 134 -20.66 20.58 3.72
N LEU A 135 -21.85 21.17 3.80
CA LEU A 135 -22.48 21.89 2.69
C LEU A 135 -21.59 23.05 2.20
N TYR A 136 -21.03 23.82 3.14
CA TYR A 136 -20.13 24.92 2.84
C TYR A 136 -18.84 24.44 2.15
N PHE A 137 -18.17 23.41 2.67
CA PHE A 137 -16.92 22.90 2.10
C PHE A 137 -17.12 22.24 0.73
N VAL A 138 -18.21 21.50 0.56
CA VAL A 138 -18.57 20.95 -0.77
C VAL A 138 -18.88 22.09 -1.74
N HIS A 139 -19.54 23.17 -1.29
CA HIS A 139 -19.79 24.34 -2.11
C HIS A 139 -18.53 25.10 -2.50
N GLU A 140 -17.62 25.33 -1.56
CA GLU A 140 -16.31 25.95 -1.80
C GLU A 140 -15.54 25.18 -2.88
N ARG A 141 -15.67 23.84 -2.91
CA ARG A 141 -15.03 22.98 -3.92
C ARG A 141 -15.76 22.93 -5.26
N LEU A 142 -17.07 22.64 -5.26
CA LEU A 142 -17.83 22.36 -6.48
C LEU A 142 -18.39 23.61 -7.15
N LYS A 143 -18.42 24.75 -6.44
CA LYS A 143 -18.96 26.03 -6.87
C LYS A 143 -20.39 25.95 -7.44
N SER A 144 -21.14 24.90 -7.08
CA SER A 144 -22.48 24.62 -7.59
C SER A 144 -23.44 24.39 -6.43
N LYS A 145 -24.48 25.21 -6.32
CA LYS A 145 -25.44 25.15 -5.19
C LYS A 145 -26.17 23.81 -5.13
N PHE A 146 -26.73 23.35 -6.26
CA PHE A 146 -27.50 22.10 -6.34
C PHE A 146 -26.65 20.86 -6.04
N ARG A 147 -25.46 20.75 -6.64
CA ARG A 147 -24.57 19.61 -6.38
C ARG A 147 -24.08 19.60 -4.94
N SER A 148 -23.81 20.77 -4.37
CA SER A 148 -23.35 20.85 -2.97
C SER A 148 -24.42 20.45 -1.99
N PHE A 149 -25.66 20.86 -2.25
CA PHE A 149 -26.80 20.40 -1.47
C PHE A 149 -26.99 18.89 -1.58
N LEU A 150 -27.03 18.34 -2.79
CA LEU A 150 -27.27 16.91 -3.00
C LEU A 150 -26.15 16.05 -2.39
N TYR A 151 -24.88 16.43 -2.57
CA TYR A 151 -23.76 15.71 -1.99
C TYR A 151 -23.64 15.92 -0.48
N GLY A 152 -23.89 17.13 0.03
CA GLY A 152 -23.82 17.38 1.47
C GLY A 152 -24.92 16.64 2.23
N VAL A 153 -26.18 16.74 1.78
CA VAL A 153 -27.31 16.03 2.39
C VAL A 153 -27.19 14.53 2.17
N GLY A 154 -26.81 14.09 0.96
CA GLY A 154 -26.60 12.68 0.66
C GLY A 154 -25.49 12.06 1.51
N ALA A 155 -24.36 12.75 1.68
CA ALA A 155 -23.27 12.33 2.56
C ALA A 155 -23.72 12.28 4.02
N PHE A 156 -24.54 13.24 4.47
CA PHE A 156 -25.08 13.25 5.82
C PHE A 156 -26.00 12.06 6.10
N ILE A 157 -27.01 11.83 5.25
CA ILE A 157 -27.94 10.71 5.39
C ILE A 157 -27.16 9.38 5.39
N PHE A 158 -26.23 9.23 4.45
CA PHE A 158 -25.38 8.04 4.39
C PHE A 158 -24.54 7.86 5.66
N SER A 159 -23.86 8.92 6.10
CA SER A 159 -22.99 8.89 7.30
C SER A 159 -23.78 8.59 8.56
N TRP A 160 -24.96 9.18 8.71
CA TRP A 160 -25.84 8.99 9.86
C TRP A 160 -26.39 7.56 9.93
N LEU A 161 -26.92 7.05 8.80
CA LEU A 161 -27.43 5.69 8.70
C LEU A 161 -26.31 4.67 8.91
N PHE A 162 -25.14 4.92 8.33
CA PHE A 162 -23.98 4.05 8.49
C PHE A 162 -23.44 4.05 9.93
N GLY A 163 -23.34 5.22 10.57
CA GLY A 163 -22.93 5.33 11.97
C GLY A 163 -23.90 4.59 12.91
N THR A 164 -25.20 4.78 12.70
CA THR A 164 -26.25 4.08 13.46
C THR A 164 -26.19 2.57 13.21
N PHE A 165 -26.04 2.14 11.96
CA PHE A 165 -25.89 0.73 11.61
C PHE A 165 -24.66 0.11 12.26
N LEU A 166 -23.50 0.78 12.20
CA LEU A 166 -22.25 0.29 12.79
C LEU A 166 -22.38 0.15 14.32
N MET A 167 -23.06 1.10 14.96
CA MET A 167 -23.37 1.03 16.39
C MET A 167 -24.24 -0.18 16.72
N VAL A 168 -25.29 -0.45 15.95
CA VAL A 168 -26.20 -1.59 16.20
C VAL A 168 -25.57 -2.94 15.82
N ALA A 169 -24.73 -2.98 14.78
CA ALA A 169 -24.24 -4.24 14.18
C ALA A 169 -22.88 -4.71 14.74
N VAL A 170 -21.98 -3.80 15.10
CA VAL A 170 -20.57 -4.13 15.44
C VAL A 170 -20.27 -3.93 16.92
N ILE A 171 -21.02 -3.05 17.60
CA ILE A 171 -20.77 -2.72 19.00
C ILE A 171 -21.74 -3.53 19.88
N PRO A 172 -21.34 -4.68 20.46
CA PRO A 172 -22.11 -5.26 21.57
C PRO A 172 -22.24 -4.21 22.68
N PRO A 173 -23.29 -4.21 23.50
CA PRO A 173 -23.48 -3.20 24.55
C PRO A 173 -22.24 -3.18 25.45
N ILE A 174 -21.34 -2.21 25.22
CA ILE A 174 -20.07 -2.12 25.93
C ILE A 174 -20.42 -1.75 27.37
N PRO A 175 -20.19 -2.63 28.37
CA PRO A 175 -20.63 -2.37 29.75
C PRO A 175 -19.94 -1.16 30.40
N ILE A 176 -18.86 -0.67 29.79
CA ILE A 176 -17.99 0.42 30.25
C ILE A 176 -18.55 1.80 29.86
N LEU A 177 -19.30 1.88 28.75
CA LEU A 177 -19.97 3.11 28.29
C LEU A 177 -21.42 3.08 28.76
N LYS A 178 -21.63 3.39 30.04
CA LYS A 178 -22.97 3.46 30.63
C LYS A 178 -23.76 4.65 30.05
N GLY A 179 -24.77 4.37 29.22
CA GLY A 179 -25.89 5.28 28.96
C GLY A 179 -26.20 5.55 27.47
N LEU A 180 -27.47 5.85 27.18
CA LEU A 180 -27.99 6.25 25.85
C LEU A 180 -27.14 7.36 25.19
N ARG A 181 -26.61 8.28 26.01
CA ARG A 181 -25.81 9.43 25.58
C ARG A 181 -24.46 9.05 24.95
N ALA A 182 -23.80 8.00 25.45
CA ALA A 182 -22.53 7.55 24.91
C ALA A 182 -22.67 7.06 23.46
N PHE A 183 -23.81 6.44 23.15
CA PHE A 183 -24.11 5.97 21.80
C PHE A 183 -24.33 7.12 20.83
N GLU A 184 -25.06 8.15 21.23
CA GLU A 184 -25.28 9.34 20.39
C GLU A 184 -23.96 10.07 20.10
N VAL A 185 -23.09 10.20 21.11
CA VAL A 185 -21.75 10.77 20.95
C VAL A 185 -20.93 9.94 19.96
N ILE A 186 -20.87 8.62 20.11
CA ILE A 186 -20.08 7.75 19.19
C ILE A 186 -20.63 7.82 17.76
N THR A 187 -21.95 7.74 17.58
CA THR A 187 -22.59 7.84 16.26
C THR A 187 -22.31 9.21 15.63
N SER A 188 -22.31 10.29 16.42
CA SER A 188 -21.97 11.63 15.93
C SER A 188 -20.49 11.72 15.51
N LEU A 189 -19.55 11.12 16.25
CA LEU A 189 -18.13 11.11 15.90
C LEU A 189 -17.85 10.33 14.60
N ILE A 190 -18.50 9.18 14.43
CA ILE A 190 -18.43 8.41 13.17
C ILE A 190 -19.00 9.25 12.02
N THR A 191 -20.13 9.93 12.26
CA THR A 191 -20.75 10.82 11.28
C THR A 191 -19.79 11.94 10.87
N TYR A 192 -19.11 12.59 11.82
CA TYR A 192 -18.14 13.66 11.53
C TYR A 192 -16.96 13.17 10.71
N LEU A 193 -16.46 11.97 11.00
CA LEU A 193 -15.35 11.38 10.23
C LEU A 193 -15.77 11.11 8.78
N LEU A 194 -16.96 10.55 8.56
CA LEU A 194 -17.47 10.26 7.22
C LEU A 194 -17.84 11.54 6.45
N LEU A 195 -18.40 12.54 7.13
CA LEU A 195 -18.65 13.87 6.58
C LEU A 195 -17.35 14.57 6.20
N TRP A 196 -16.32 14.51 7.03
CA TRP A 196 -15.00 15.04 6.73
C TRP A 196 -14.40 14.41 5.48
N VAL A 197 -14.41 13.07 5.39
CA VAL A 197 -13.95 12.35 4.18
C VAL A 197 -14.76 12.80 2.96
N SER A 198 -16.07 12.93 3.12
CA SER A 198 -16.98 13.32 2.04
C SER A 198 -16.73 14.74 1.56
N SER A 199 -16.70 15.73 2.45
CA SER A 199 -16.44 17.12 2.08
C SER A 199 -15.02 17.33 1.54
N THR A 200 -14.06 16.53 2.00
CA THR A 200 -12.65 16.71 1.66
C THR A 200 -12.29 16.04 0.36
N TYR A 201 -12.78 14.83 0.08
CA TYR A 201 -12.27 14.03 -1.04
C TYR A 201 -13.29 13.75 -2.16
N LEU A 202 -14.61 13.72 -1.89
CA LEU A 202 -15.60 13.46 -2.96
C LEU A 202 -15.67 14.59 -4.00
N LYS A 203 -15.92 14.22 -5.25
CA LYS A 203 -16.08 15.12 -6.41
C LYS A 203 -17.54 15.38 -6.77
#